data_AF-A0A348V9C3-F1
#
_entry.id   AF-A0A348V9C3-F1
#
_cell.length_a   1.000
_cell.length_b   1.000
_cell.length_c   1.000
_cell.angle_alpha   90.00
_cell.angle_beta   90.00
_cell.angle_gamma   90.00
#
_symmetry.space_group_name_H-M   'P 1'
#
loop_
_entity.id
_entity.type
_entity.pdbx_description
1 polymer ?
#
loop_
_entity_poly.entity_id
_entity_poly.type
_entity_poly.pdbx_seq_one_letter_code
_entity_poly.pdbx_strand_id
1 'polypeptide(L)'
;VRVEPADVDFESGLQFVDEVKGGNIPKEFIPSIQKGFQRAMKNGVLAGYALDKLKVTVIDGSFHAVDSDQLSFEICAMQAFKNASEKASPVLLEPIMKVEVVTPEESMGDVISDLNKRRGQIEGMESNRSGARVVKAKTPLSEMFGYVTSLRTITSGRATSTMSFSHFEEVSASIARQVLTEVKGRVDLIK
;
A
#
# COMPACT_ATOMS: atom_id res chain seq x y z
N VAL A 1 -22.71 4.37 -6.84
CA VAL A 1 -21.28 4.38 -7.26
C VAL A 1 -20.78 2.94 -7.36
N ARG A 2 -19.83 2.67 -8.24
CA ARG A 2 -19.07 1.42 -8.30
C ARG A 2 -17.63 1.72 -7.90
N VAL A 3 -17.07 0.89 -7.01
CA VAL A 3 -15.72 1.07 -6.45
C VAL A 3 -14.94 -0.21 -6.73
N GLU A 4 -13.80 -0.05 -7.40
CA GLU A 4 -12.98 -1.14 -7.92
C GLU A 4 -11.49 -0.80 -7.72
N PRO A 5 -10.59 -1.80 -7.75
CA PRO A 5 -9.17 -1.52 -7.92
C PRO A 5 -8.92 -0.63 -9.13
N ALA A 6 -7.91 0.24 -9.05
CA ALA A 6 -7.51 1.05 -10.19
C ALA A 6 -7.05 0.17 -11.35
N ASP A 7 -7.19 0.68 -12.57
CA ASP A 7 -6.68 -0.01 -13.75
C ASP A 7 -5.16 -0.22 -13.63
N VAL A 8 -4.62 -1.30 -14.22
CA VAL A 8 -3.23 -1.72 -14.03
C VAL A 8 -2.22 -0.63 -14.42
N ASP A 9 -2.54 0.16 -15.44
CA ASP A 9 -1.70 1.24 -15.96
C ASP A 9 -1.89 2.57 -15.21
N PHE A 10 -2.77 2.61 -14.21
CA PHE A 10 -3.03 3.83 -13.44
C PHE A 10 -1.96 4.02 -12.37
N GLU A 11 -1.21 5.11 -12.47
CA GLU A 11 0.00 5.31 -11.67
C GLU A 11 -0.27 5.55 -10.18
N SER A 12 -1.18 6.44 -9.81
CA SER A 12 -1.51 6.73 -8.39
C SER A 12 -2.76 7.58 -8.23
N GLY A 13 -3.41 7.47 -7.07
CA GLY A 13 -4.52 8.34 -6.66
C GLY A 13 -5.91 7.83 -7.05
N LEU A 14 -6.83 8.76 -7.28
CA LEU A 14 -8.23 8.45 -7.60
C LEU A 14 -8.46 8.46 -9.11
N GLN A 15 -8.74 7.29 -9.68
CA GLN A 15 -9.28 7.16 -11.03
C GLN A 15 -10.80 7.40 -10.98
N PHE A 16 -11.22 8.62 -11.29
CA PHE A 16 -12.62 9.03 -11.21
C PHE A 16 -13.29 8.98 -12.59
N VAL A 17 -14.42 8.29 -12.70
CA VAL A 17 -15.21 8.15 -13.92
C VAL A 17 -16.63 8.64 -13.68
N ASP A 18 -17.07 9.63 -14.46
CA ASP A 18 -18.43 10.13 -14.46
C ASP A 18 -19.25 9.45 -15.57
N GLU A 19 -20.21 8.61 -15.18
CA GLU A 19 -21.18 7.96 -16.06
C GLU A 19 -22.61 8.49 -15.83
N VAL A 20 -22.77 9.60 -15.10
CA VAL A 20 -24.09 10.16 -14.77
C VAL A 20 -24.80 10.60 -16.05
N LYS A 21 -26.05 10.14 -16.22
CA LYS A 21 -26.92 10.49 -17.36
C LYS A 21 -28.18 11.18 -16.87
N GLY A 22 -28.84 11.93 -17.75
CA GLY A 22 -30.18 12.49 -17.49
C GLY A 22 -30.24 13.70 -16.55
N GLY A 23 -29.11 14.21 -16.06
CA GLY A 23 -29.09 15.41 -15.20
C GLY A 23 -29.49 15.16 -13.75
N ASN A 24 -29.56 13.88 -13.33
CA ASN A 24 -29.90 13.48 -11.96
C ASN A 24 -28.91 13.99 -10.91
N ILE A 25 -27.69 14.32 -11.32
CA ILE A 25 -26.73 15.09 -10.54
C ILE A 25 -26.25 16.25 -11.43
N PRO A 26 -26.43 17.51 -10.99
CA PRO A 26 -25.85 18.67 -11.67
C PRO A 26 -24.33 18.53 -11.81
N LYS A 27 -23.81 18.83 -13.01
CA LYS A 27 -22.37 18.68 -13.31
C LYS A 27 -21.46 19.49 -12.39
N GLU A 28 -21.99 20.56 -11.79
CA GLU A 28 -21.28 21.39 -10.81
C GLU A 28 -20.95 20.67 -9.49
N PHE A 29 -21.67 19.59 -9.15
CA PHE A 29 -21.42 18.81 -7.94
C PHE A 29 -20.46 17.63 -8.16
N ILE A 30 -20.19 17.25 -9.40
CA ILE A 30 -19.26 16.16 -9.74
C ILE A 30 -17.86 16.39 -9.13
N PRO A 31 -17.26 17.60 -9.20
CA PRO A 31 -15.98 17.87 -8.52
C PRO A 31 -16.05 17.70 -7.00
N SER A 32 -17.18 18.01 -6.37
CA SER A 32 -17.38 17.82 -4.92
C SER A 32 -17.40 16.34 -4.54
N ILE A 33 -18.04 15.50 -5.36
CA ILE A 33 -18.01 14.04 -5.19
C ILE A 33 -16.57 13.52 -5.29
N GLN A 34 -15.85 13.91 -6.35
CA GLN A 34 -14.45 13.52 -6.54
C GLN A 34 -13.58 13.92 -5.34
N LYS A 35 -13.73 15.16 -4.86
CA LYS A 35 -13.02 15.67 -3.68
C LYS A 35 -13.35 14.87 -2.41
N GLY A 36 -14.60 14.46 -2.24
CA GLY A 36 -15.02 13.63 -1.10
C GLY A 36 -14.34 12.26 -1.11
N PHE A 37 -14.26 11.61 -2.27
CA PHE A 37 -13.50 10.36 -2.43
C PHE A 37 -12.01 10.56 -2.15
N GLN A 38 -11.38 11.61 -2.71
CA GLN A 38 -9.96 11.90 -2.46
C GLN A 38 -9.68 12.15 -0.97
N ARG A 39 -10.58 12.84 -0.26
CA ARG A 39 -10.47 13.04 1.20
C ARG A 39 -10.61 11.73 1.96
N ALA A 40 -11.59 10.92 1.60
CA ALA A 40 -11.83 9.63 2.25
C ALA A 40 -10.64 8.67 2.06
N MET A 41 -10.04 8.65 0.87
CA MET A 41 -8.86 7.85 0.57
C MET A 41 -7.67 8.16 1.48
N LYS A 42 -7.49 9.40 1.93
CA LYS A 42 -6.40 9.77 2.85
C LYS A 42 -6.51 9.09 4.22
N ASN A 43 -7.73 8.83 4.67
CA ASN A 43 -7.99 8.16 5.95
C ASN A 43 -8.08 6.63 5.81
N GLY A 44 -8.30 6.13 4.59
CA GLY A 44 -8.53 4.70 4.35
C GLY A 44 -9.74 4.13 5.10
N VAL A 45 -9.91 2.81 5.00
CA VAL A 45 -11.04 2.09 5.62
C VAL A 45 -10.64 1.24 6.83
N LEU A 46 -9.38 0.80 6.88
CA LEU A 46 -8.91 -0.16 7.87
C LEU A 46 -8.44 0.49 9.18
N ALA A 47 -7.45 1.38 9.11
CA ALA A 47 -6.75 1.88 10.30
C ALA A 47 -6.17 3.29 10.15
N GLY A 48 -6.71 4.14 9.28
CA GLY A 48 -6.15 5.47 9.07
C GLY A 48 -5.05 5.53 8.00
N TYR A 49 -4.71 4.41 7.36
CA TYR A 49 -3.71 4.35 6.29
C TYR A 49 -4.29 4.82 4.96
N ALA A 50 -3.56 5.70 4.28
CA ALA A 50 -3.97 6.20 2.99
C ALA A 50 -4.06 5.07 1.95
N LEU A 51 -5.10 5.13 1.12
CA LEU A 51 -5.28 4.22 0.00
C LEU A 51 -4.55 4.78 -1.23
N ASP A 52 -3.62 4.00 -1.80
CA ASP A 52 -2.75 4.45 -2.90
C ASP A 52 -3.53 4.67 -4.20
N LYS A 53 -4.36 3.68 -4.60
CA LYS A 53 -5.10 3.70 -5.87
C LYS A 53 -6.53 3.20 -5.71
N LEU A 54 -7.47 3.90 -6.33
CA LEU A 54 -8.87 3.50 -6.37
C LEU A 54 -9.53 3.93 -7.67
N LYS A 55 -10.37 3.08 -8.25
CA LYS A 55 -11.30 3.46 -9.31
C LYS A 55 -12.69 3.65 -8.75
N VAL A 56 -13.28 4.80 -9.05
CA VAL A 56 -14.65 5.13 -8.66
C VAL A 56 -15.42 5.57 -9.90
N THR A 57 -16.51 4.85 -10.18
CA THR A 57 -17.47 5.22 -11.21
C THR A 57 -18.75 5.74 -10.58
N VAL A 58 -19.11 6.98 -10.87
CA VAL A 58 -20.38 7.58 -10.49
C VAL A 58 -21.40 7.26 -11.57
N ILE A 59 -22.33 6.36 -11.25
CA ILE A 59 -23.31 5.81 -12.20
C ILE A 59 -24.56 6.70 -12.23
N ASP A 60 -25.10 7.01 -11.05
CA ASP A 60 -26.35 7.75 -10.90
C ASP A 60 -26.45 8.33 -9.47
N GLY A 61 -27.43 9.20 -9.25
CA GLY A 61 -27.77 9.74 -7.94
C GLY A 61 -29.04 10.59 -7.98
N SER A 62 -29.21 11.46 -7.00
CA SER A 62 -30.34 12.40 -6.91
C SER A 62 -29.92 13.64 -6.15
N PHE A 63 -30.58 14.76 -6.41
CA PHE A 63 -30.38 16.00 -5.67
C PHE A 63 -31.72 16.68 -5.37
N HIS A 64 -31.72 17.53 -4.35
CA HIS A 64 -32.80 18.45 -4.05
C HIS A 64 -32.34 19.88 -4.31
N ALA A 65 -33.12 20.67 -5.05
CA ALA A 65 -32.67 21.97 -5.57
C ALA A 65 -32.33 23.01 -4.47
N VAL A 66 -32.90 22.85 -3.27
CA VAL A 66 -32.71 23.80 -2.15
C VAL A 66 -31.78 23.24 -1.07
N ASP A 67 -31.83 21.93 -0.84
CA ASP A 67 -31.14 21.31 0.30
C ASP A 67 -29.81 20.64 -0.10
N SER A 68 -29.55 20.48 -1.40
CA SER A 68 -28.29 19.90 -1.86
C SER A 68 -27.27 20.98 -2.18
N ASP A 69 -26.13 20.89 -1.52
CA ASP A 69 -24.97 21.75 -1.74
C ASP A 69 -23.69 20.93 -1.98
N GLN A 70 -22.60 21.62 -2.28
CA GLN A 70 -21.30 20.99 -2.53
C GLN A 70 -20.80 20.16 -1.34
N LEU A 71 -21.05 20.62 -0.11
CA LEU A 71 -20.61 19.92 1.10
C LEU A 71 -21.38 18.61 1.29
N SER A 72 -22.68 18.60 0.98
CA SER A 72 -23.55 17.44 1.05
C SER A 72 -23.07 16.33 0.13
N PHE A 73 -22.70 16.66 -1.10
CA PHE A 73 -22.12 15.69 -2.04
C PHE A 73 -20.73 15.19 -1.61
N GLU A 74 -19.91 16.06 -1.01
CA GLU A 74 -18.61 15.66 -0.46
C GLU A 74 -18.77 14.64 0.69
N ILE A 75 -19.69 14.91 1.63
CA ILE A 75 -20.01 14.00 2.74
C ILE A 75 -20.61 12.68 2.24
N CYS A 76 -21.53 12.76 1.27
CA CYS A 76 -22.13 11.57 0.66
C CYS A 76 -21.06 10.67 0.01
N ALA A 77 -20.11 11.27 -0.71
CA ALA A 77 -18.99 10.55 -1.30
C ALA A 77 -18.09 9.87 -0.25
N MET A 78 -17.80 10.55 0.87
CA MET A 78 -17.04 9.95 1.97
C MET A 78 -17.75 8.74 2.60
N GLN A 79 -19.07 8.82 2.78
CA GLN A 79 -19.87 7.70 3.28
C GLN A 79 -19.94 6.56 2.26
N ALA A 80 -20.10 6.88 0.98
CA ALA A 80 -20.10 5.91 -0.10
C ALA A 80 -18.76 5.15 -0.18
N PHE A 81 -17.63 5.85 -0.04
CA PHE A 81 -16.30 5.23 0.04
C PHE A 81 -16.22 4.21 1.18
N LYS A 82 -16.68 4.58 2.38
CA LYS A 82 -16.64 3.69 3.56
C LYS A 82 -17.47 2.43 3.31
N ASN A 83 -18.73 2.60 2.92
CA ASN A 83 -19.66 1.48 2.71
C ASN A 83 -19.24 0.55 1.58
N ALA A 84 -18.66 1.09 0.51
CA ALA A 84 -18.19 0.29 -0.62
C ALA A 84 -16.89 -0.45 -0.28
N SER A 85 -15.92 0.25 0.32
CA SER A 85 -14.63 -0.32 0.70
C SER A 85 -14.76 -1.43 1.74
N GLU A 86 -15.69 -1.32 2.70
CA GLU A 86 -15.97 -2.37 3.68
C GLU A 86 -16.42 -3.70 3.02
N LYS A 87 -17.17 -3.61 1.92
CA LYS A 87 -17.65 -4.79 1.18
C LYS A 87 -16.62 -5.33 0.18
N ALA A 88 -15.61 -4.53 -0.16
CA ALA A 88 -14.60 -4.85 -1.16
C ALA A 88 -13.47 -5.74 -0.62
N SER A 89 -13.53 -6.21 0.63
CA SER A 89 -12.49 -7.03 1.28
C SER A 89 -11.12 -6.32 1.25
N PRO A 90 -10.99 -5.18 1.95
CA PRO A 90 -9.79 -4.36 1.89
C PRO A 90 -8.60 -5.08 2.51
N VAL A 91 -7.42 -4.90 1.91
CA VAL A 91 -6.16 -5.51 2.37
C VAL A 91 -5.16 -4.44 2.79
N LEU A 92 -4.26 -4.78 3.70
CA LEU A 92 -3.11 -3.93 4.03
C LEU A 92 -1.98 -4.23 3.06
N LEU A 93 -1.29 -3.17 2.64
CA LEU A 93 -0.08 -3.28 1.84
C LEU A 93 1.13 -2.85 2.66
N GLU A 94 2.25 -3.55 2.51
CA GLU A 94 3.54 -3.17 3.08
C GLU A 94 4.56 -2.81 2.00
N PRO A 95 5.46 -1.84 2.26
CA PRO A 95 6.50 -1.48 1.31
C PRO A 95 7.60 -2.54 1.29
N ILE A 96 7.85 -3.08 0.10
CA ILE A 96 8.94 -4.01 -0.17
C ILE A 96 10.15 -3.25 -0.68
N MET A 97 11.28 -3.51 -0.05
CA MET A 97 12.57 -2.90 -0.38
C MET A 97 13.40 -3.87 -1.21
N LYS A 98 13.98 -3.37 -2.29
CA LYS A 98 15.07 -4.05 -2.99
C LYS A 98 16.35 -3.79 -2.21
N VAL A 99 16.94 -4.85 -1.67
CA VAL A 99 18.14 -4.83 -0.84
C VAL A 99 19.29 -5.47 -1.61
N GLU A 100 20.44 -4.80 -1.62
CA GLU A 100 21.68 -5.34 -2.16
C GLU A 100 22.74 -5.36 -1.06
N VAL A 101 23.26 -6.55 -0.77
CA VAL A 101 24.27 -6.77 0.27
C VAL A 101 25.56 -7.22 -0.38
N VAL A 102 26.63 -6.46 -0.16
CA VAL A 102 27.99 -6.84 -0.58
C VAL A 102 28.70 -7.43 0.62
N THR A 103 29.13 -8.69 0.52
CA THR A 103 29.72 -9.45 1.64
C THR A 103 30.86 -10.35 1.15
N PRO A 104 31.84 -10.69 2.00
CA PRO A 104 32.78 -11.78 1.73
C PRO A 104 32.05 -13.12 1.53
N GLU A 105 32.65 -14.02 0.75
CA GLU A 105 32.06 -15.34 0.45
C GLU A 105 31.84 -16.20 1.69
N GLU A 106 32.77 -16.14 2.64
CA GLU A 106 32.68 -16.87 3.92
C GLU A 106 31.46 -16.46 4.79
N SER A 107 30.98 -15.23 4.67
CA SER A 107 29.83 -14.72 5.43
C SER A 107 28.52 -14.75 4.62
N MET A 108 28.55 -15.23 3.38
CA MET A 108 27.39 -15.24 2.49
C MET A 108 26.23 -16.09 3.06
N GLY A 109 26.54 -17.24 3.65
CA GLY A 109 25.54 -18.12 4.24
C GLY A 109 24.77 -17.44 5.40
N ASP A 110 25.49 -16.73 6.26
CA ASP A 110 24.90 -16.02 7.39
C ASP A 110 24.00 -14.85 6.92
N VAL A 111 24.44 -14.11 5.89
CA VAL A 111 23.64 -13.02 5.30
C VAL A 111 22.33 -13.55 4.71
N ILE A 112 22.38 -14.66 3.97
CA ILE A 112 21.18 -15.29 3.39
C ILE A 112 20.25 -15.79 4.51
N SER A 113 20.81 -16.39 5.56
CA SER A 113 20.05 -16.86 6.71
C SER A 113 19.34 -15.71 7.44
N ASP A 114 20.01 -14.57 7.65
CA ASP A 114 19.40 -13.39 8.27
C ASP A 114 18.30 -12.77 7.40
N LEU A 115 18.52 -12.64 6.09
CA LEU A 115 17.50 -12.14 5.16
C LEU A 115 16.27 -13.05 5.14
N ASN A 116 16.44 -14.38 5.13
CA ASN A 116 15.30 -15.31 5.19
C ASN A 116 14.50 -15.18 6.50
N LYS A 117 15.17 -14.98 7.64
CA LYS A 117 14.49 -14.72 8.93
C LYS A 117 13.66 -13.44 8.90
N ARG A 118 14.06 -12.47 8.07
CA ARG A 118 13.38 -11.19 7.85
C ARG A 118 12.34 -11.22 6.73
N ARG A 119 11.84 -12.41 6.35
CA ARG A 119 10.91 -12.59 5.22
C ARG A 119 11.48 -12.07 3.89
N GLY A 120 12.80 -12.03 3.76
CA GLY A 120 13.48 -11.64 2.53
C GLY A 120 13.43 -12.75 1.49
N GLN A 121 13.03 -12.41 0.27
CA GLN A 121 13.09 -13.28 -0.89
C GLN A 121 14.37 -13.00 -1.68
N ILE A 122 15.25 -14.00 -1.78
CA ILE A 122 16.49 -13.88 -2.55
C ILE A 122 16.16 -13.90 -4.05
N GLU A 123 16.56 -12.85 -4.77
CA GLU A 123 16.38 -12.75 -6.23
C GLU A 123 17.60 -13.30 -6.99
N GLY A 124 18.79 -13.22 -6.39
CA GLY A 124 19.99 -13.72 -7.02
C GLY A 124 21.27 -13.40 -6.27
N MET A 125 22.36 -14.01 -6.74
CA MET A 125 23.70 -13.81 -6.21
C MET A 125 24.67 -13.55 -7.36
N GLU A 126 25.46 -12.49 -7.23
CA GLU A 126 26.50 -12.11 -8.19
C GLU A 126 27.87 -12.13 -7.51
N SER A 127 28.91 -12.26 -8.32
CA SER A 127 30.30 -12.13 -7.86
C SER A 127 30.87 -10.84 -8.43
N ASN A 128 31.38 -9.98 -7.55
CA ASN A 128 32.12 -8.79 -7.98
C ASN A 128 33.53 -9.20 -8.42
N ARG A 129 34.14 -8.43 -9.32
CA ARG A 129 35.51 -8.62 -9.81
C ARG A 129 36.57 -8.60 -8.70
N SER A 130 36.23 -8.06 -7.54
CA SER A 130 37.07 -8.02 -6.34
C SER A 130 37.01 -9.28 -5.45
N GLY A 131 36.21 -10.30 -5.82
CA GLY A 131 35.99 -11.50 -5.01
C GLY A 131 34.90 -11.37 -3.94
N ALA A 132 34.28 -10.20 -3.80
CA ALA A 132 33.11 -10.02 -2.94
C ALA A 132 31.85 -10.58 -3.60
N ARG A 133 30.93 -11.13 -2.81
CA ARG A 133 29.62 -11.63 -3.27
C ARG A 133 28.57 -10.55 -3.06
N VAL A 134 27.68 -10.40 -4.03
CA VAL A 134 26.53 -9.48 -3.97
C VAL A 134 25.26 -10.32 -3.88
N VAL A 135 24.51 -10.18 -2.79
CA VAL A 135 23.22 -10.83 -2.56
C VAL A 135 22.12 -9.82 -2.84
N LYS A 136 21.24 -10.11 -3.78
CA LYS A 136 20.07 -9.30 -4.11
C LYS A 136 18.82 -9.95 -3.53
N ALA A 137 18.02 -9.18 -2.82
CA ALA A 137 16.81 -9.67 -2.18
C ALA A 137 15.71 -8.61 -2.16
N LYS A 138 14.46 -9.06 -2.07
CA LYS A 138 13.30 -8.24 -1.74
C LYS A 138 12.88 -8.51 -0.31
N THR A 139 12.83 -7.49 0.53
CA THR A 139 12.51 -7.65 1.95
C THR A 139 11.53 -6.56 2.40
N PRO A 140 10.52 -6.89 3.21
CA PRO A 140 9.62 -5.89 3.78
C PRO A 140 10.39 -4.87 4.64
N LEU A 141 10.09 -3.57 4.48
CA LEU A 141 10.76 -2.51 5.25
C LEU A 141 10.58 -2.69 6.78
N SER A 142 9.42 -3.22 7.19
CA SER A 142 9.09 -3.55 8.58
C SER A 142 10.12 -4.47 9.24
N GLU A 143 10.76 -5.33 8.46
CA GLU A 143 11.76 -6.31 8.92
C GLU A 143 13.20 -5.79 8.83
N MET A 144 13.42 -4.59 8.26
CA MET A 144 14.75 -4.03 8.02
C MET A 144 15.24 -3.11 9.15
N PHE A 145 14.41 -2.84 10.16
CA PHE A 145 14.82 -2.10 11.34
C PHE A 145 15.95 -2.83 12.08
N GLY A 146 17.04 -2.11 12.36
CA GLY A 146 18.24 -2.68 13.00
C GLY A 146 19.08 -3.61 12.10
N TYR A 147 18.78 -3.68 10.80
CA TYR A 147 19.51 -4.58 9.88
C TYR A 147 21.00 -4.26 9.80
N VAL A 148 21.39 -2.99 9.72
CA VAL A 148 22.80 -2.56 9.63
C VAL A 148 23.64 -3.11 10.81
N THR A 149 23.11 -3.04 12.02
CA THR A 149 23.78 -3.56 13.22
C THR A 149 23.92 -5.09 13.16
N SER A 150 22.84 -5.76 12.77
CA SER A 150 22.81 -7.23 12.65
C SER A 150 23.80 -7.73 11.59
N LEU A 151 23.79 -7.08 10.42
CA LEU A 151 24.71 -7.35 9.31
C LEU A 151 26.16 -7.16 9.74
N ARG A 152 26.47 -6.09 10.48
CA ARG A 152 27.82 -5.85 11.00
C ARG A 152 28.28 -6.99 11.90
N THR A 153 27.41 -7.49 12.78
CA THR A 153 27.75 -8.58 13.69
C THR A 153 28.04 -9.87 12.94
N ILE A 154 27.14 -10.30 12.04
CA ILE A 154 27.28 -11.60 11.35
C ILE A 154 28.41 -11.60 10.31
N THR A 155 28.85 -10.43 9.83
CA THR A 155 29.93 -10.31 8.83
C THR A 155 31.24 -9.79 9.41
N SER A 156 31.32 -9.63 10.74
CA SER A 156 32.45 -8.96 11.42
C SER A 156 32.76 -7.57 10.85
N GLY A 157 31.72 -6.87 10.40
CA GLY A 157 31.77 -5.51 9.86
C GLY A 157 32.31 -5.39 8.44
N ARG A 158 32.39 -6.50 7.70
CA ARG A 158 32.94 -6.53 6.34
C ARG A 158 31.89 -6.45 5.24
N ALA A 159 30.61 -6.44 5.59
CA ALA A 159 29.53 -6.27 4.61
C ALA A 159 28.93 -4.87 4.63
N THR A 160 28.41 -4.47 3.47
CA THR A 160 27.64 -3.24 3.29
C THR A 160 26.30 -3.58 2.67
N SER A 161 25.26 -2.82 3.01
CA SER A 161 23.92 -2.97 2.44
C SER A 161 23.41 -1.67 1.87
N THR A 162 22.75 -1.74 0.73
CA THR A 162 21.96 -0.64 0.18
C THR A 162 20.52 -1.12 0.02
N MET A 163 19.56 -0.20 0.15
CA MET A 163 18.15 -0.50 -0.07
C MET A 163 17.47 0.61 -0.86
N SER A 164 16.53 0.22 -1.72
CA SER A 164 15.69 1.13 -2.50
C SER A 164 14.25 0.62 -2.49
N PHE A 165 13.27 1.52 -2.58
CA PHE A 165 11.87 1.12 -2.68
C PHE A 165 11.65 0.30 -3.97
N SER A 166 10.93 -0.81 -3.86
CA SER A 166 10.55 -1.62 -5.02
C SER A 166 9.07 -1.41 -5.36
N HIS A 167 8.18 -1.85 -4.48
CA HIS A 167 6.73 -1.80 -4.67
C HIS A 167 6.02 -2.05 -3.34
N PHE A 168 4.70 -1.91 -3.33
CA PHE A 168 3.85 -2.35 -2.24
C PHE A 168 3.34 -3.77 -2.51
N GLU A 169 3.33 -4.62 -1.50
CA GLU A 169 2.82 -6.00 -1.56
C GLU A 169 1.78 -6.24 -0.46
N GLU A 170 0.86 -7.17 -0.67
CA GLU A 170 -0.15 -7.54 0.32
C GLU A 170 0.49 -8.15 1.57
N VAL A 171 0.11 -7.61 2.73
CA VAL A 171 0.52 -8.14 4.02
C VAL A 171 -0.24 -9.43 4.30
N SER A 172 0.47 -10.47 4.75
CA SER A 172 -0.18 -11.72 5.18
C SER A 172 -1.30 -11.45 6.22
N ALA A 173 -2.41 -12.19 6.12
CA ALA A 173 -3.57 -11.98 6.99
C ALA A 173 -3.24 -12.05 8.50
N SER A 174 -2.24 -12.85 8.88
CA SER A 174 -1.78 -12.94 10.28
C SER A 174 -1.15 -11.63 10.76
N ILE A 175 -0.21 -11.07 9.98
CA ILE A 175 0.48 -9.82 10.32
C ILE A 175 -0.51 -8.65 10.22
N ALA A 176 -1.39 -8.65 9.22
CA ALA A 176 -2.42 -7.61 9.06
C ALA A 176 -3.34 -7.54 10.28
N ARG A 177 -3.83 -8.68 10.79
CA ARG A 177 -4.67 -8.71 12.00
C ARG A 177 -3.92 -8.20 13.23
N GLN A 178 -2.63 -8.54 13.37
CA GLN A 178 -1.80 -8.05 14.49
C GLN A 178 -1.66 -6.53 14.45
N VAL A 179 -1.27 -5.97 13.30
CA VAL A 179 -1.12 -4.52 13.11
C VAL A 179 -2.43 -3.80 13.39
N LEU A 180 -3.54 -4.28 12.82
CA LEU A 180 -4.85 -3.68 13.03
C LEU A 180 -5.32 -3.75 14.49
N THR A 181 -4.98 -4.81 15.22
CA THR A 181 -5.30 -4.93 16.64
C THR A 181 -4.54 -3.90 17.46
N GLU A 182 -3.25 -3.72 17.18
CA GLU A 182 -2.38 -2.76 17.89
C GLU A 182 -2.85 -1.31 17.72
N VAL A 183 -3.21 -0.94 16.49
CA VAL A 183 -3.68 0.42 16.17
C VAL A 183 -5.19 0.62 16.42
N LYS A 184 -5.87 -0.38 16.99
CA LYS A 184 -7.34 -0.39 17.21
C LYS A 184 -8.15 -0.11 15.93
N GLY A 185 -7.67 -0.66 14.82
CA GLY A 185 -8.33 -0.61 13.50
C GLY A 185 -9.41 -1.69 13.31
N ARG A 186 -9.92 -1.78 12.08
CA ARG A 186 -11.01 -2.67 11.66
C ARG A 186 -10.51 -4.08 11.33
N VAL A 187 -10.22 -4.87 12.35
CA VAL A 187 -9.83 -6.28 12.22
C VAL A 187 -10.94 -7.13 11.59
N ASP A 188 -12.20 -6.75 11.81
CA ASP A 188 -13.41 -7.41 11.30
C ASP A 188 -13.50 -7.46 9.77
N LEU A 189 -12.74 -6.60 9.08
CA LEU A 189 -12.75 -6.50 7.62
C LEU A 189 -11.68 -7.37 6.94
N ILE A 190 -10.75 -7.95 7.70
CA ILE A 190 -9.71 -8.85 7.17
C ILE A 190 -10.25 -10.29 7.12
N LYS A 191 -10.33 -10.83 5.91
CA LYS A 191 -10.74 -12.23 5.67
C LYS A 191 -9.62 -13.22 5.97
#